data_AF-A0A8S3ILM2-F1
#
_entry.id   AF-A0A8S3ILM2-F1
#
_cell.length_a   1.000
_cell.length_b   1.000
_cell.length_c   1.000
_cell.angle_alpha   90.00
_cell.angle_beta   90.00
_cell.angle_gamma   90.00
#
_symmetry.space_group_name_H-M   'P 1'
#
loop_
_entity.id
_entity.type
_entity.pdbx_description
1 polymer ?
#
loop_
_entity_poly.entity_id
_entity_poly.type
_entity_poly.pdbx_seq_one_letter_code
_entity_poly.pdbx_strand_id
1 'polypeptide(L)'
;FKCWVYERRDLTSITLSRSAGSACGFNQTSESYKAEDGADLAITLTEAERIHDDCPIRYDDGRNVFVDLEEFNFYYAKSSIVQLNKFFLSFLFFLLFILFN
;
A
#
# COMPACT_ATOMS: atom_id res chain seq x y z
N PHE A 1 -11.58 -26.68 -10.95
CA PHE A 1 -10.53 -25.72 -10.54
C PHE A 1 -10.52 -24.54 -11.49
N LYS A 2 -10.38 -23.32 -10.99
CA LYS A 2 -10.31 -22.06 -11.76
C LYS A 2 -9.02 -21.35 -11.40
N CYS A 3 -8.42 -20.65 -12.36
CA CYS A 3 -7.22 -19.86 -12.13
C CYS A 3 -7.57 -18.56 -11.39
N TRP A 4 -6.69 -18.13 -10.48
CA TRP A 4 -6.84 -16.90 -9.71
C TRP A 4 -5.57 -16.07 -9.84
N VAL A 5 -5.75 -14.79 -10.14
CA VAL A 5 -4.69 -13.77 -10.10
C VAL A 5 -5.00 -12.89 -8.91
N TYR A 6 -4.06 -12.77 -7.97
CA TYR A 6 -4.24 -11.91 -6.80
C TYR A 6 -3.05 -10.98 -6.64
N GLU A 7 -3.30 -9.81 -6.07
CA GLU A 7 -2.31 -8.79 -5.83
C GLU A 7 -2.65 -8.02 -4.55
N ARG A 8 -1.65 -7.73 -3.74
CA ARG A 8 -1.81 -6.84 -2.59
C ARG A 8 -1.63 -5.40 -3.08
N ARG A 9 -2.69 -4.58 -2.99
CA ARG A 9 -2.69 -3.19 -3.47
C ARG A 9 -2.15 -2.23 -2.42
N ASP A 10 -2.59 -2.39 -1.17
CA ASP A 10 -2.15 -1.59 -0.02
C ASP A 10 -1.79 -2.47 1.19
N LEU A 11 -1.53 -1.82 2.33
CA LEU A 11 -1.28 -2.50 3.61
C LEU A 11 -2.44 -3.41 4.04
N THR A 12 -3.68 -3.02 3.70
CA THR A 12 -4.92 -3.69 4.11
C THR A 12 -5.74 -4.21 2.94
N SER A 13 -5.43 -3.86 1.70
CA SER A 13 -6.27 -4.18 0.54
C SER A 13 -5.63 -5.26 -0.34
N ILE A 14 -6.44 -6.25 -0.74
CA ILE A 14 -6.04 -7.32 -1.66
C ILE A 14 -7.08 -7.40 -2.78
N THR A 15 -6.64 -7.34 -4.02
CA THR A 15 -7.49 -7.56 -5.20
C THR A 15 -7.27 -8.97 -5.73
N LEU A 16 -8.35 -9.63 -6.11
CA LEU A 16 -8.34 -10.97 -6.67
C LEU A 16 -9.26 -11.04 -7.88
N SER A 17 -8.80 -11.65 -8.95
CA SER A 17 -9.56 -11.93 -10.15
C SER A 17 -9.61 -13.44 -10.38
N ARG A 18 -10.81 -13.94 -10.67
CA ARG A 18 -11.04 -15.33 -11.08
C ARG A 18 -11.18 -15.41 -12.58
N SER A 19 -10.53 -16.42 -13.17
CA SER A 19 -10.66 -16.67 -14.61
C SER A 19 -12.04 -17.23 -14.98
N ALA A 20 -12.52 -16.82 -16.15
CA ALA A 20 -13.67 -17.46 -16.79
C ALA A 20 -13.39 -18.93 -17.17
N GLY A 21 -12.11 -19.30 -17.36
CA GLY A 21 -11.65 -20.64 -17.77
C GLY A 21 -10.94 -21.42 -16.65
N SER A 22 -10.42 -22.60 -16.98
CA SER A 22 -9.59 -23.39 -16.06
C SER A 22 -8.16 -22.85 -15.91
N ALA A 23 -7.68 -22.11 -16.90
CA ALA A 23 -6.38 -21.44 -16.93
C ALA A 23 -6.59 -19.92 -16.94
N CYS A 24 -5.59 -19.15 -16.47
CA CYS A 24 -5.67 -17.69 -16.44
C CYS A 24 -5.71 -17.11 -17.86
N GLY A 25 -6.46 -16.02 -18.03
CA GLY A 25 -6.48 -15.27 -19.29
C GLY A 25 -5.10 -14.64 -19.55
N PHE A 26 -4.73 -14.52 -20.83
CA PHE A 26 -3.44 -13.92 -21.20
C PHE A 26 -3.31 -12.47 -20.73
N ASN A 27 -4.41 -11.71 -20.77
CA ASN A 27 -4.49 -10.32 -20.30
C ASN A 27 -5.12 -10.18 -18.90
N GLN A 28 -5.29 -11.28 -18.17
CA GLN A 28 -5.96 -11.25 -16.88
C GLN A 28 -5.06 -10.61 -15.83
N THR A 29 -5.57 -9.58 -15.15
CA THR A 29 -4.93 -8.93 -14.00
C THR A 29 -5.71 -9.22 -12.71
N SER A 30 -5.19 -8.78 -11.56
CA SER A 30 -5.86 -8.90 -10.26
C SER A 30 -7.20 -8.15 -10.18
N GLU A 31 -7.45 -7.21 -11.09
CA GLU A 31 -8.67 -6.38 -11.16
C GLU A 31 -9.59 -6.74 -12.33
N SER A 32 -9.18 -7.66 -13.19
CA SER A 32 -10.00 -8.11 -14.32
C SER A 32 -11.30 -8.76 -13.82
N TYR A 33 -12.43 -8.33 -14.37
CA TYR A 33 -13.75 -8.89 -14.05
C TYR A 33 -14.54 -9.30 -15.29
N LYS A 34 -14.03 -8.98 -16.49
CA LYS A 34 -14.70 -9.21 -17.77
C LYS A 34 -14.15 -10.41 -18.49
N ALA A 35 -15.03 -11.08 -19.26
CA ALA A 35 -14.66 -12.21 -20.09
C ALA A 35 -13.66 -11.83 -21.20
N GLU A 36 -13.69 -10.57 -21.66
CA GLU A 36 -12.73 -9.98 -22.61
C GLU A 36 -11.28 -10.08 -22.11
N ASP A 37 -11.09 -9.89 -20.80
CA ASP A 37 -9.80 -9.99 -20.12
C ASP A 37 -9.49 -11.43 -19.67
N GLY A 38 -10.41 -12.38 -19.93
CA GLY A 38 -10.32 -13.77 -19.48
C GLY A 38 -10.77 -13.99 -18.03
N ALA A 39 -11.46 -13.04 -17.42
CA ALA A 39 -12.00 -13.10 -16.06
C ALA A 39 -13.54 -13.20 -16.03
N ASP A 40 -14.10 -13.67 -14.93
CA ASP A 40 -15.55 -13.67 -14.70
C ASP A 40 -15.96 -13.01 -13.38
N LEU A 41 -15.00 -12.75 -12.50
CA LEU A 41 -15.23 -12.23 -11.16
C LEU A 41 -13.98 -11.47 -10.69
N ALA A 42 -14.19 -10.31 -10.09
CA ALA A 42 -13.19 -9.61 -9.29
C ALA A 42 -13.70 -9.44 -7.85
N ILE A 43 -12.78 -9.52 -6.91
CA ILE A 43 -13.02 -9.38 -5.47
C ILE A 43 -11.97 -8.43 -4.92
N THR A 44 -12.42 -7.49 -4.09
CA THR A 44 -11.53 -6.68 -3.26
C THR A 44 -11.76 -7.04 -1.81
N LEU A 45 -10.70 -7.50 -1.15
CA LEU A 45 -10.69 -7.82 0.28
C LEU A 45 -10.06 -6.67 1.04
N THR A 46 -10.55 -6.44 2.26
CA THR A 46 -9.98 -5.48 3.21
C THR A 46 -9.67 -6.21 4.51
N GLU A 47 -8.38 -6.31 4.83
CA GLU A 47 -7.86 -6.90 6.07
C GLU A 47 -7.95 -5.87 7.20
N ALA A 48 -8.71 -6.18 8.26
CA ALA A 48 -8.82 -5.33 9.44
C ALA A 48 -7.69 -5.56 10.47
N GLU A 49 -7.08 -6.74 10.43
CA GLU A 49 -6.02 -7.18 11.38
C GLU A 49 -4.84 -6.19 11.39
N ARG A 50 -4.36 -5.80 10.19
CA ARG A 50 -3.20 -4.91 10.00
C ARG A 50 -3.40 -3.46 10.48
N ILE A 51 -4.62 -3.05 10.82
CA ILE A 51 -4.88 -1.70 11.33
C ILE A 51 -4.40 -1.57 12.78
N HIS A 52 -4.42 -2.68 13.53
CA HIS A 52 -4.10 -2.71 14.96
C HIS A 52 -2.80 -3.46 15.29
N ASP A 53 -2.20 -4.10 14.28
CA ASP A 53 -0.96 -4.84 14.43
C ASP A 53 0.25 -3.90 14.41
N ASP A 54 1.02 -3.90 15.48
CA ASP A 54 2.27 -3.13 15.61
C ASP A 54 3.50 -3.96 15.20
N CYS A 55 3.29 -4.90 14.26
CA CYS A 55 4.35 -5.79 13.78
C CYS A 55 5.07 -5.22 12.55
N PRO A 56 6.40 -5.34 12.46
CA PRO A 56 7.13 -4.97 11.24
C PRO A 56 6.70 -5.86 10.07
N ILE A 57 6.44 -5.25 8.92
CA ILE A 57 6.03 -5.97 7.71
C ILE A 57 7.24 -6.67 7.13
N ARG A 58 7.26 -8.01 7.19
CA ARG A 58 8.19 -8.83 6.41
C ARG A 58 7.65 -8.98 4.99
N TYR A 59 8.41 -8.53 3.99
CA TYR A 59 8.09 -8.68 2.58
C TYR A 59 9.08 -9.64 1.93
N ASP A 60 8.55 -10.69 1.31
CA ASP A 60 9.30 -11.64 0.48
C ASP A 60 8.77 -11.53 -0.95
N ASP A 61 9.63 -11.18 -1.89
CA ASP A 61 9.25 -11.09 -3.30
C ASP A 61 9.32 -12.44 -4.04
N GLY A 62 9.74 -13.50 -3.35
CA GLY A 62 9.82 -14.87 -3.85
C GLY A 62 10.82 -15.06 -4.99
N ARG A 63 11.68 -14.08 -5.28
CA ARG A 63 12.61 -14.14 -6.42
C ARG A 63 13.78 -15.09 -6.18
N ASN A 64 14.12 -15.38 -4.93
CA ASN A 64 15.19 -16.31 -4.59
C ASN A 64 14.93 -17.06 -3.27
N VAL A 65 14.59 -18.34 -3.38
CA VAL A 65 14.30 -19.23 -2.24
C VAL A 65 15.53 -19.67 -1.43
N PHE A 66 16.74 -19.34 -1.87
CA PHE A 66 17.99 -19.73 -1.20
C PHE A 66 18.66 -18.59 -0.45
N VAL A 67 18.09 -17.39 -0.49
CA VAL A 67 18.64 -16.20 0.17
C VAL A 67 17.76 -15.90 1.38
N ASP A 68 18.39 -15.72 2.54
CA ASP A 68 17.66 -15.25 3.71
C ASP A 68 17.05 -13.89 3.40
N LEU A 69 15.77 -13.75 3.68
CA LEU A 69 15.02 -12.53 3.41
C LEU A 69 15.65 -11.37 4.18
N GLU A 70 16.22 -10.40 3.44
CA GLU A 70 16.57 -9.12 4.03
C GLU A 70 15.31 -8.50 4.64
N GLU A 71 15.41 -8.08 5.90
CA GLU A 71 14.31 -7.48 6.61
C GLU A 71 14.02 -6.10 6.02
N PHE A 72 13.16 -6.05 5.00
CA PHE A 72 12.72 -4.81 4.39
C PHE A 72 11.67 -4.15 5.29
N ASN A 73 12.13 -3.51 6.36
CA ASN A 73 11.28 -2.79 7.30
C ASN A 73 10.59 -1.61 6.60
N PHE A 74 9.33 -1.80 6.20
CA PHE A 74 8.48 -0.72 5.67
C PHE A 74 8.04 0.18 6.83
N TYR A 75 8.79 1.26 7.07
CA TYR A 75 8.35 2.34 7.95
C TYR A 75 7.31 3.19 7.21
N TYR A 76 6.03 3.01 7.51
CA TYR A 76 5.03 3.98 7.08
C TYR A 76 5.23 5.24 7.93
N ALA A 77 5.60 6.35 7.30
CA ALA A 77 5.71 7.62 8.01
C ALA A 77 4.32 8.07 8.44
N LYS A 78 3.98 7.91 9.72
CA LYS A 78 2.84 8.61 10.32
C LYS A 78 3.17 10.10 10.25
N SER A 79 2.52 10.83 9.35
CA SER A 79 2.60 12.28 9.27
C SER A 79 2.19 12.86 10.62
N SER A 80 3.18 13.18 11.43
CA SER A 80 2.98 13.95 12.64
C SER A 80 2.86 15.39 12.20
N ILE A 81 1.66 15.96 12.30
CA ILE A 81 1.49 17.39 12.14
C ILE A 81 2.37 18.04 13.21
N VAL A 82 3.51 18.59 12.79
CA VAL A 82 4.31 19.45 13.65
C VAL A 82 3.41 20.61 14.02
N GLN A 83 2.92 20.67 15.26
CA GLN A 83 2.28 21.86 15.78
C GLN A 83 3.34 22.95 15.80
N LEU A 84 3.44 23.71 14.70
CA LEU A 84 4.22 24.93 14.65
C LEU A 84 3.71 25.82 15.78
N ASN A 85 4.54 25.98 16.79
CA ASN A 85 4.20 26.75 17.96
C ASN A 85 3.95 28.20 17.51
N LYS A 86 2.70 28.65 17.57
CA LYS A 86 2.26 29.96 17.03
C LYS A 86 3.09 31.12 17.58
N PHE A 87 3.65 30.96 18.77
CA PHE A 87 4.53 31.92 19.41
C PHE A 87 5.82 32.18 18.62
N PHE A 88 6.39 31.15 17.99
CA PHE A 88 7.64 31.26 17.24
C PHE A 88 7.44 32.02 15.91
N LEU A 89 6.30 31.81 15.24
CA LEU A 89 5.91 32.55 14.03
C LEU A 89 5.65 34.03 14.32
N SER A 90 5.03 34.35 15.46
CA SER A 90 4.81 35.74 15.88
C SER A 90 6.12 36.48 16.18
N PHE A 91 7.08 35.80 16.82
CA PHE A 91 8.38 36.38 17.12
C PHE A 91 9.20 36.64 15.84
N LEU A 92 9.16 35.72 14.88
CA LEU A 92 9.86 35.86 13.61
C LEU A 92 9.33 37.03 12.77
N PHE A 93 8.00 37.23 12.75
CA PHE A 93 7.38 38.40 12.11
C PHE A 93 7.78 39.72 12.77
N PHE A 94 7.87 39.74 14.11
CA PHE A 94 8.29 40.92 14.84
C PHE A 94 9.76 41.29 14.58
N LEU A 95 10.64 40.27 14.51
CA LEU A 95 12.06 40.45 14.17
C LEU A 95 12.27 40.96 12.74
N LEU A 96 11.51 40.42 11.79
CA LEU A 96 11.52 40.91 10.40
C LEU A 96 11.02 42.36 10.32
N PHE A 97 9.98 42.73 11.07
CA PHE A 97 9.49 44.10 11.12
C PHE A 97 10.54 45.09 11.65
N ILE A 98 11.36 44.69 12.62
CA ILE A 98 12.45 45.51 13.15
C ILE A 98 13.64 45.61 12.18
N LEU A 99 13.93 44.57 11.40
CA LEU A 99 15.06 44.57 10.47
C LEU A 99 14.80 45.36 9.17
N PHE A 100 13.53 45.51 8.78
CA PHE A 100 13.11 46.17 7.53
C PHE A 100 12.52 47.57 7.73
N ASN A 101 12.64 48.15 8.92
CA ASN A 101 12.19 49.50 9.28
C ASN A 101 13.35 50.26 9.95
#